data_AF-A0A940XFD3-F1
#
_entry.id   AF-A0A940XFD3-F1
#
_cell.length_a   1.000
_cell.length_b   1.000
_cell.length_c   1.000
_cell.angle_alpha   90.00
_cell.angle_beta   90.00
_cell.angle_gamma   90.00
#
_symmetry.space_group_name_H-M   'P 1'
#
loop_
_entity.id
_entity.type
_entity.pdbx_description
1 polymer ?
#
loop_
_entity_poly.entity_id
_entity_poly.type
_entity_poly.pdbx_seq_one_letter_code
_entity_poly.pdbx_strand_id
1 'polypeptide(L)'
;MANPNTRLNLVQTAGNAGTLQANLEKPKIKRMFTRKSEIYNYIKKYKNYDSDFWSSGHGNLEILTMLLEFTDNSWSALKNEIENWKSDEIEILAQALCDDESWYYEKSIEINLSQRSHLFANIFATIETNIAFDLLDDFEFIFKGEPKEKILLQKIKAQIENMKNHPAYDYYSKDRIYSIEKLVIEEIKASR
;
A
#
# COMPACT_ATOMS: atom_id res chain seq x y z
N MET A 1 4.39 47.69 35.24
CA MET A 1 5.85 47.63 35.10
C MET A 1 6.35 46.52 36.00
N ALA A 2 6.92 45.45 35.44
CA ALA A 2 7.44 44.30 36.16
C ALA A 2 8.94 44.19 35.88
N ASN A 3 9.77 44.05 36.92
CA ASN A 3 10.99 43.21 36.97
C ASN A 3 11.59 43.19 38.40
N PRO A 4 12.62 42.38 38.71
CA PRO A 4 12.58 41.04 39.31
C PRO A 4 13.29 40.98 40.68
N ASN A 5 13.24 39.83 41.36
CA ASN A 5 14.37 39.18 42.06
C ASN A 5 13.86 38.25 43.17
N THR A 6 13.58 36.99 42.81
CA THR A 6 13.39 35.93 43.80
C THR A 6 14.76 35.39 44.20
N ARG A 7 15.14 35.68 45.46
CA ARG A 7 16.34 35.15 46.10
C ARG A 7 16.19 33.66 46.43
N LEU A 8 17.31 32.96 46.25
CA LEU A 8 17.66 31.65 46.79
C LEU A 8 17.27 31.50 48.25
N ASN A 9 16.64 30.38 48.59
CA ASN A 9 16.73 29.77 49.92
C ASN A 9 17.24 28.34 49.76
N LEU A 10 18.52 28.17 50.09
CA LEU A 10 19.12 26.90 50.46
C LEU A 10 18.69 26.59 51.91
N VAL A 11 18.02 25.47 52.11
CA VAL A 11 17.97 24.79 53.41
C VAL A 11 18.37 23.34 53.19
N GLN A 12 19.56 23.00 53.70
CA GLN A 12 19.97 21.63 53.98
C GLN A 12 19.41 21.25 55.36
N THR A 13 18.70 20.13 55.45
CA THR A 13 18.67 19.23 56.61
C THR A 13 18.31 17.84 56.06
N ALA A 14 19.31 16.95 55.95
CA ALA A 14 19.67 15.95 56.95
C ALA A 14 18.72 14.74 56.97
N GLY A 15 19.23 13.60 56.48
CA GLY A 15 18.93 12.27 56.99
C GLY A 15 17.54 11.71 56.70
N ASN A 16 17.41 11.05 55.54
CA ASN A 16 16.79 9.72 55.48
C ASN A 16 17.11 9.08 54.13
N ALA A 17 17.99 8.08 54.15
CA ALA A 17 18.19 7.15 53.06
C ALA A 17 16.98 6.22 52.97
N GLY A 18 15.88 6.76 52.45
CA GLY A 18 14.69 6.02 52.06
C GLY A 18 14.65 5.94 50.54
N THR A 19 14.63 4.72 50.02
CA THR A 19 14.39 4.38 48.61
C THR A 19 13.11 5.05 48.10
N LEU A 20 13.25 6.22 47.46
CA LEU A 20 12.24 6.74 46.55
C LEU A 20 12.53 6.14 45.17
N GLN A 21 12.06 4.90 44.97
CA GLN A 21 11.66 4.46 43.64
C GLN A 21 10.56 5.43 43.19
N ALA A 22 10.96 6.45 42.44
CA ALA A 22 10.02 7.20 41.62
C ALA A 22 9.40 6.19 40.65
N ASN A 23 8.19 5.73 40.98
CA ASN A 23 7.25 5.15 40.03
C ASN A 23 6.94 6.22 38.98
N LEU A 24 7.89 6.44 38.07
CA LEU A 24 7.58 6.86 36.72
C LEU A 24 6.98 5.63 36.05
N GLU A 25 5.70 5.37 36.33
CA GLU A 25 4.87 4.69 35.36
C GLU A 25 4.93 5.53 34.09
N LYS A 26 5.87 5.16 33.22
CA LYS A 26 5.89 5.62 31.84
C LYS A 26 4.47 5.40 31.35
N PRO A 27 3.77 6.44 30.84
CA PRO A 27 2.49 6.19 30.22
C PRO A 27 2.78 5.23 29.06
N LYS A 28 2.34 3.96 29.22
CA LYS A 28 2.24 3.00 28.12
C LYS A 28 1.13 3.51 27.22
N ILE A 29 1.38 4.61 26.51
CA ILE A 29 0.60 4.93 25.33
C ILE A 29 1.04 3.90 24.32
N LYS A 30 0.29 2.79 24.31
CA LYS A 30 0.27 1.81 23.24
C LYS A 30 -0.28 2.53 22.01
N ARG A 31 0.52 3.41 21.39
CA ARG A 31 0.29 3.89 20.02
C ARG A 31 0.60 2.71 19.10
N MET A 32 -0.31 1.75 19.12
CA MET A 32 -0.52 0.82 18.02
C MET A 32 -1.43 1.56 17.03
N PHE A 33 -1.00 2.73 16.56
CA PHE A 33 -1.49 3.25 15.28
C PHE A 33 -0.85 2.30 14.27
N THR A 34 -1.56 1.24 13.95
CA THR A 34 -1.14 0.31 12.92
C THR A 34 -1.13 1.10 11.62
N ARG A 35 0.04 1.27 11.01
CA ARG A 35 0.28 1.97 9.73
C ARG A 35 -0.67 1.55 8.60
N LYS A 36 -1.30 0.37 8.71
CA LYS A 36 -2.41 -0.10 7.87
C LYS A 36 -3.56 0.91 7.69
N SER A 37 -3.90 1.66 8.75
CA SER A 37 -4.96 2.66 8.66
C SER A 37 -4.51 3.92 7.92
N GLU A 38 -3.21 4.14 7.73
CA GLU A 38 -2.69 5.38 7.16
C GLU A 38 -2.95 5.43 5.65
N ILE A 39 -2.66 4.35 4.91
CA ILE A 39 -2.97 4.26 3.48
C ILE A 39 -4.48 4.35 3.25
N TYR A 40 -5.29 3.57 4.00
CA TYR A 40 -6.75 3.63 3.88
C TYR A 40 -7.29 5.03 4.14
N ASN A 41 -6.86 5.67 5.25
CA ASN A 41 -7.32 7.01 5.60
C ASN A 41 -6.84 8.05 4.60
N TYR A 42 -5.65 7.89 4.02
CA TYR A 42 -5.12 8.76 2.98
C TYR A 42 -5.99 8.67 1.73
N ILE A 43 -6.21 7.46 1.20
CA ILE A 43 -7.07 7.24 0.04
C ILE A 43 -8.47 7.79 0.32
N LYS A 44 -9.07 7.45 1.46
CA LYS A 44 -10.41 7.93 1.83
C LYS A 44 -10.52 9.45 1.89
N LYS A 45 -9.46 10.13 2.31
CA LYS A 45 -9.40 11.60 2.39
C LYS A 45 -9.31 12.24 1.01
N TYR A 46 -8.59 11.62 0.08
CA TYR A 46 -8.24 12.22 -1.21
C TYR A 46 -8.90 11.59 -2.44
N LYS A 47 -9.70 10.53 -2.29
CA LYS A 47 -10.29 9.79 -3.43
C LYS A 47 -11.17 10.58 -4.40
N ASN A 48 -11.65 11.75 -3.99
CA ASN A 48 -12.44 12.64 -4.86
C ASN A 48 -11.57 13.69 -5.59
N TYR A 49 -10.24 13.62 -5.45
CA TYR A 49 -9.31 14.44 -6.21
C TYR A 49 -9.10 13.82 -7.59
N ASP A 50 -8.70 14.66 -8.54
CA ASP A 50 -8.53 14.28 -9.94
C ASP A 50 -7.24 13.47 -10.20
N SER A 51 -7.10 13.00 -11.45
CA SER A 51 -5.92 12.26 -11.90
C SER A 51 -4.62 13.05 -11.76
N ASP A 52 -4.69 14.38 -11.88
CA ASP A 52 -3.52 15.25 -11.76
C ASP A 52 -2.98 15.20 -10.33
N PHE A 53 -3.86 15.23 -9.32
CA PHE A 53 -3.45 15.03 -7.93
C PHE A 53 -2.75 13.67 -7.72
N TRP A 54 -3.31 12.60 -8.26
CA TRP A 54 -2.78 11.24 -8.06
C TRP A 54 -1.46 11.01 -8.77
N SER A 55 -1.39 11.36 -10.06
CA SER A 55 -0.24 11.06 -10.94
C SER A 55 0.88 12.10 -10.88
N SER A 56 0.56 13.38 -10.69
CA SER A 56 1.53 14.49 -10.77
C SER A 56 1.59 15.34 -9.51
N GLY A 57 0.54 15.30 -8.69
CA GLY A 57 0.39 16.02 -7.42
C GLY A 57 0.88 15.24 -6.20
N HIS A 58 1.68 14.20 -6.41
CA HIS A 58 2.29 13.34 -5.39
C HIS A 58 1.32 12.44 -4.60
N GLY A 59 0.07 12.27 -5.05
CA GLY A 59 -0.88 11.38 -4.38
C GLY A 59 -0.40 9.93 -4.33
N ASN A 60 0.03 9.38 -5.47
CA ASN A 60 0.62 8.05 -5.55
C ASN A 60 1.95 7.96 -4.82
N LEU A 61 2.80 8.98 -4.96
CA LEU A 61 4.11 9.06 -4.31
C LEU A 61 4.01 8.95 -2.77
N GLU A 62 2.99 9.57 -2.18
CA GLU A 62 2.76 9.49 -0.73
C GLU A 62 2.39 8.05 -0.32
N ILE A 63 1.52 7.36 -1.07
CA ILE A 63 1.22 5.95 -0.85
C ILE A 63 2.49 5.11 -0.95
N LEU A 64 3.30 5.32 -1.99
CA LEU A 64 4.56 4.61 -2.17
C LEU A 64 5.51 4.84 -0.99
N THR A 65 5.59 6.07 -0.49
CA THR A 65 6.42 6.41 0.67
C THR A 65 5.94 5.70 1.93
N MET A 66 4.62 5.61 2.17
CA MET A 66 4.07 4.81 3.27
C MET A 66 4.47 3.33 3.13
N LEU A 67 4.45 2.78 1.92
CA LEU A 67 4.81 1.39 1.63
C LEU A 67 6.31 1.10 1.78
N LEU A 68 7.20 2.11 1.69
CA LEU A 68 8.64 1.91 1.92
C LEU A 68 8.94 1.54 3.37
N GLU A 69 8.10 1.96 4.31
CA GLU A 69 8.29 1.67 5.73
C GLU A 69 7.56 0.39 6.20
N PHE A 70 7.00 -0.38 5.26
CA PHE A 70 6.26 -1.60 5.60
C PHE A 70 7.21 -2.75 5.97
N THR A 71 6.85 -3.44 7.05
CA THR A 71 7.36 -4.77 7.38
C THR A 71 6.50 -5.85 6.72
N ASP A 72 6.96 -7.11 6.67
CA ASP A 72 6.16 -8.24 6.15
C ASP A 72 4.79 -8.35 6.84
N ASN A 73 4.74 -8.10 8.15
CA ASN A 73 3.49 -8.05 8.90
C ASN A 73 2.56 -6.92 8.43
N SER A 74 3.12 -5.80 7.99
CA SER A 74 2.35 -4.66 7.46
C SER A 74 1.76 -5.00 6.09
N TRP A 75 2.54 -5.65 5.23
CA TRP A 75 2.07 -6.18 3.93
C TRP A 75 0.95 -7.21 4.09
N SER A 76 1.14 -8.19 4.98
CA SER A 76 0.12 -9.21 5.26
C SER A 76 -1.16 -8.60 5.82
N ALA A 77 -1.05 -7.61 6.72
CA ALA A 77 -2.20 -6.90 7.26
C ALA A 77 -2.96 -6.13 6.17
N LEU A 78 -2.25 -5.40 5.30
CA LEU A 78 -2.85 -4.66 4.20
C LEU A 78 -3.61 -5.60 3.25
N LYS A 79 -3.00 -6.73 2.86
CA LYS A 79 -3.64 -7.74 2.01
C LYS A 79 -4.99 -8.22 2.55
N ASN A 80 -5.08 -8.46 3.86
CA ASN A 80 -6.33 -8.91 4.50
C ASN A 80 -7.37 -7.77 4.65
N GLU A 81 -6.93 -6.52 4.72
CA GLU A 81 -7.82 -5.39 4.95
C GLU A 81 -8.52 -4.92 3.68
N ILE A 82 -7.83 -4.99 2.54
CA ILE A 82 -8.31 -4.59 1.21
C ILE A 82 -9.62 -5.27 0.83
N GLU A 83 -9.86 -6.50 1.31
CA GLU A 83 -11.12 -7.23 1.09
C GLU A 83 -12.36 -6.48 1.62
N ASN A 84 -12.18 -5.52 2.54
CA ASN A 84 -13.25 -4.71 3.13
C ASN A 84 -13.32 -3.28 2.56
N TRP A 85 -12.43 -2.93 1.62
CA TRP A 85 -12.41 -1.60 1.02
C TRP A 85 -13.41 -1.53 -0.13
N LYS A 86 -13.82 -0.32 -0.49
CA LYS A 86 -14.65 -0.12 -1.67
C LYS A 86 -13.82 -0.22 -2.94
N SER A 87 -14.45 -0.60 -4.04
CA SER A 87 -13.76 -0.90 -5.30
C SER A 87 -13.01 0.32 -5.86
N ASP A 88 -13.53 1.54 -5.68
CA ASP A 88 -12.84 2.81 -5.99
C ASP A 88 -11.58 3.01 -5.15
N GLU A 89 -11.63 2.66 -3.86
CA GLU A 89 -10.50 2.77 -2.94
C GLU A 89 -9.40 1.75 -3.27
N ILE A 90 -9.78 0.55 -3.74
CA ILE A 90 -8.85 -0.49 -4.17
C ILE A 90 -8.20 -0.13 -5.52
N GLU A 91 -8.97 0.43 -6.45
CA GLU A 91 -8.48 0.89 -7.75
C GLU A 91 -7.37 1.94 -7.58
N ILE A 92 -7.60 2.96 -6.74
CA ILE A 92 -6.59 3.98 -6.41
C ILE A 92 -5.33 3.35 -5.85
N LEU A 93 -5.46 2.39 -4.92
CA LEU A 93 -4.30 1.67 -4.40
C LEU A 93 -3.57 0.92 -5.52
N ALA A 94 -4.30 0.22 -6.39
CA ALA A 94 -3.73 -0.56 -7.48
C ALA A 94 -2.93 0.31 -8.46
N GLN A 95 -3.47 1.47 -8.84
CA GLN A 95 -2.77 2.44 -9.69
C GLN A 95 -1.51 2.97 -9.00
N ALA A 96 -1.60 3.36 -7.73
CA ALA A 96 -0.45 3.82 -6.96
C ALA A 96 0.64 2.73 -6.82
N LEU A 97 0.26 1.45 -6.73
CA LEU A 97 1.22 0.33 -6.69
C LEU A 97 2.01 0.18 -7.98
N CYS A 98 1.51 0.64 -9.12
CA CYS A 98 2.17 0.54 -10.42
C CYS A 98 3.01 1.77 -10.78
N ASP A 99 2.86 2.85 -10.02
CA ASP A 99 3.48 4.12 -10.34
C ASP A 99 5.02 4.07 -10.30
N ASP A 100 5.63 4.60 -11.35
CA ASP A 100 7.07 4.62 -11.59
C ASP A 100 7.59 6.05 -11.44
N GLU A 101 7.49 6.57 -10.21
CA GLU A 101 8.05 7.86 -9.81
C GLU A 101 9.59 7.78 -9.63
N SER A 102 10.26 6.97 -10.45
CA SER A 102 11.71 6.71 -10.38
C SER A 102 12.56 7.97 -10.47
N TRP A 103 12.05 9.04 -11.07
CA TRP A 103 12.72 10.35 -11.12
C TRP A 103 12.83 11.04 -9.74
N TYR A 104 11.99 10.67 -8.77
CA TYR A 104 12.03 11.24 -7.42
C TYR A 104 12.89 10.41 -6.46
N TYR A 105 12.97 9.10 -6.68
CA TYR A 105 13.58 8.14 -5.76
C TYR A 105 14.32 7.00 -6.48
N GLU A 106 15.32 7.33 -7.31
CA GLU A 106 16.11 6.41 -8.17
C GLU A 106 16.61 5.09 -7.52
N LYS A 107 16.56 4.95 -6.18
CA LYS A 107 16.93 3.72 -5.47
C LYS A 107 15.89 3.13 -4.50
N SER A 108 14.89 3.89 -4.03
CA SER A 108 14.00 3.35 -2.98
C SER A 108 12.75 2.67 -3.53
N ILE A 109 12.31 3.04 -4.74
CA ILE A 109 11.12 2.42 -5.37
C ILE A 109 11.35 0.94 -5.74
N GLU A 110 12.59 0.53 -6.02
CA GLU A 110 12.93 -0.88 -6.24
C GLU A 110 12.83 -1.75 -4.96
N ILE A 111 12.94 -1.14 -3.76
CA ILE A 111 13.09 -1.86 -2.48
C ILE A 111 11.87 -2.75 -2.17
N ASN A 112 10.69 -2.39 -2.69
CA ASN A 112 9.47 -3.17 -2.48
C ASN A 112 8.76 -3.57 -3.79
N LEU A 113 9.48 -3.57 -4.92
CA LEU A 113 8.91 -3.87 -6.23
C LEU A 113 8.21 -5.23 -6.26
N SER A 114 8.85 -6.26 -5.70
CA SER A 114 8.29 -7.62 -5.63
C SER A 114 7.01 -7.66 -4.79
N GLN A 115 6.98 -6.98 -3.65
CA GLN A 115 5.82 -6.93 -2.76
C GLN A 115 4.66 -6.15 -3.40
N ARG A 116 4.94 -5.00 -4.02
CA ARG A 116 3.95 -4.20 -4.76
C ARG A 116 3.35 -5.01 -5.91
N SER A 117 4.20 -5.63 -6.72
CA SER A 117 3.77 -6.47 -7.84
C SER A 117 2.92 -7.65 -7.38
N HIS A 118 3.29 -8.31 -6.27
CA HIS A 118 2.45 -9.35 -5.67
C HIS A 118 1.11 -8.83 -5.17
N LEU A 119 1.08 -7.66 -4.52
CA LEU A 119 -0.16 -7.08 -4.04
C LEU A 119 -1.09 -6.70 -5.21
N PHE A 120 -0.55 -6.03 -6.23
CA PHE A 120 -1.29 -5.71 -7.45
C PHE A 120 -1.84 -6.97 -8.13
N ALA A 121 -1.03 -8.01 -8.25
CA ALA A 121 -1.46 -9.31 -8.80
C ALA A 121 -2.60 -9.94 -7.99
N ASN A 122 -2.57 -9.85 -6.66
CA ASN A 122 -3.67 -10.32 -5.81
C ASN A 122 -4.93 -9.47 -6.01
N ILE A 123 -4.81 -8.14 -6.06
CA ILE A 123 -5.93 -7.22 -6.33
C ILE A 123 -6.57 -7.55 -7.67
N PHE A 124 -5.79 -7.59 -8.75
CA PHE A 124 -6.29 -7.88 -10.10
C PHE A 124 -7.04 -9.23 -10.14
N ALA A 125 -6.51 -10.24 -9.46
CA ALA A 125 -7.09 -11.58 -9.43
C ALA A 125 -8.44 -11.68 -8.69
N THR A 126 -8.81 -10.69 -7.86
CA THR A 126 -9.99 -10.77 -6.99
C THR A 126 -10.96 -9.60 -7.09
N ILE A 127 -10.54 -8.48 -7.69
CA ILE A 127 -11.38 -7.30 -7.83
C ILE A 127 -12.53 -7.55 -8.81
N GLU A 128 -13.60 -6.76 -8.69
CA GLU A 128 -14.73 -6.82 -9.60
C GLU A 128 -14.27 -6.65 -11.05
N THR A 129 -14.88 -7.42 -11.96
CA THR A 129 -14.43 -7.52 -13.36
C THR A 129 -14.49 -6.19 -14.10
N ASN A 130 -15.47 -5.33 -13.82
CA ASN A 130 -15.54 -3.96 -14.35
C ASN A 130 -14.28 -3.15 -13.99
N ILE A 131 -13.86 -3.18 -12.72
CA ILE A 131 -12.68 -2.43 -12.27
C ILE A 131 -11.40 -3.08 -12.79
N ALA A 132 -11.36 -4.41 -12.93
CA ALA A 132 -10.20 -5.09 -13.50
C ALA A 132 -9.89 -4.64 -14.94
N PHE A 133 -10.88 -4.17 -15.70
CA PHE A 133 -10.61 -3.57 -17.01
C PHE A 133 -9.82 -2.27 -16.92
N ASP A 134 -10.07 -1.46 -15.90
CA ASP A 134 -9.38 -0.17 -15.69
C ASP A 134 -7.91 -0.36 -15.26
N LEU A 135 -7.55 -1.57 -14.83
CA LEU A 135 -6.18 -1.97 -14.47
C LEU A 135 -5.39 -2.62 -15.61
N LEU A 136 -5.96 -2.72 -16.83
CA LEU A 136 -5.32 -3.41 -17.96
C LEU A 136 -4.07 -2.71 -18.48
N ASP A 137 -4.00 -1.39 -18.36
CA ASP A 137 -2.86 -0.62 -18.85
C ASP A 137 -1.61 -0.88 -18.00
N ASP A 138 -1.80 -1.19 -16.71
CA ASP A 138 -0.72 -1.51 -15.77
C ASP A 138 -0.43 -3.02 -15.63
N PHE A 139 -1.08 -3.87 -16.44
CA PHE A 139 -1.07 -5.32 -16.22
C PHE A 139 0.33 -5.95 -16.16
N GLU A 140 1.27 -5.52 -17.01
CA GLU A 140 2.63 -6.05 -17.02
C GLU A 140 3.38 -5.85 -15.70
N PHE A 141 2.90 -4.94 -14.85
CA PHE A 141 3.45 -4.76 -13.51
C PHE A 141 3.39 -6.06 -12.67
N ILE A 142 2.44 -6.96 -12.94
CA ILE A 142 2.35 -8.30 -12.32
C ILE A 142 3.63 -9.13 -12.52
N PHE A 143 4.37 -8.90 -13.61
CA PHE A 143 5.56 -9.68 -13.94
C PHE A 143 6.86 -9.03 -13.47
N LYS A 144 6.78 -7.96 -12.67
CA LYS A 144 7.95 -7.32 -12.05
C LYS A 144 8.36 -8.03 -10.76
N GLY A 145 9.66 -7.96 -10.47
CA GLY A 145 10.24 -8.55 -9.26
C GLY A 145 10.24 -10.08 -9.29
N GLU A 146 9.88 -10.70 -8.18
CA GLU A 146 9.84 -12.16 -8.06
C GLU A 146 8.69 -12.81 -8.83
N PRO A 147 8.89 -14.05 -9.36
CA PRO A 147 7.84 -14.84 -10.00
C PRO A 147 6.63 -15.04 -9.09
N LYS A 148 5.43 -15.04 -9.68
CA LYS A 148 4.17 -15.24 -8.95
C LYS A 148 3.86 -16.71 -8.76
N GLU A 149 3.21 -17.07 -7.66
CA GLU A 149 2.85 -18.47 -7.44
C GLU A 149 1.83 -18.94 -8.49
N LYS A 150 1.97 -20.18 -8.93
CA LYS A 150 1.10 -20.79 -9.95
C LYS A 150 -0.40 -20.66 -9.64
N ILE A 151 -0.77 -20.76 -8.36
CA ILE A 151 -2.16 -20.61 -7.90
C ILE A 151 -2.66 -19.17 -8.15
N LEU A 152 -1.84 -18.16 -7.90
CA LEU A 152 -2.19 -16.77 -8.16
C LEU A 152 -2.33 -16.51 -9.66
N LEU A 153 -1.40 -17.03 -10.48
CA LEU A 153 -1.50 -16.94 -11.93
C LEU A 153 -2.75 -17.63 -12.50
N GLN A 154 -3.17 -18.75 -11.91
CA GLN A 154 -4.43 -19.42 -12.28
C GLN A 154 -5.66 -18.56 -11.95
N LYS A 155 -5.65 -17.83 -10.83
CA LYS A 155 -6.73 -16.88 -10.50
C LYS A 155 -6.76 -15.71 -11.48
N ILE A 156 -5.60 -15.16 -11.84
CA ILE A 156 -5.48 -14.10 -12.86
C ILE A 156 -6.03 -14.60 -14.20
N LYS A 157 -5.69 -15.82 -14.61
CA LYS A 157 -6.25 -16.43 -15.82
C LYS A 157 -7.77 -16.53 -15.75
N ALA A 158 -8.33 -16.98 -14.62
CA ALA A 158 -9.77 -17.05 -14.44
C ALA A 158 -10.42 -15.65 -14.52
N GLN A 159 -9.78 -14.63 -13.97
CA GLN A 159 -10.26 -13.24 -14.10
C GLN A 159 -10.28 -12.78 -15.56
N ILE A 160 -9.23 -13.09 -16.33
CA ILE A 160 -9.18 -12.78 -17.77
C ILE A 160 -10.33 -13.48 -18.53
N GLU A 161 -10.65 -14.72 -18.19
CA GLU A 161 -11.83 -15.41 -18.75
C GLU A 161 -13.15 -14.74 -18.36
N ASN A 162 -13.27 -14.26 -17.12
CA ASN A 162 -14.44 -13.49 -16.70
C ASN A 162 -14.57 -12.20 -17.53
N MET A 163 -13.46 -11.50 -17.79
CA MET A 163 -13.43 -10.29 -18.61
C MET A 163 -13.90 -10.57 -20.03
N LYS A 164 -13.46 -11.66 -20.67
CA LYS A 164 -13.93 -12.04 -22.03
C LYS A 164 -15.43 -12.28 -22.14
N ASN A 165 -16.06 -12.72 -21.04
CA ASN A 165 -17.49 -12.98 -20.97
C ASN A 165 -18.30 -11.78 -20.48
N HIS A 166 -17.65 -10.66 -20.11
CA HIS A 166 -18.30 -9.49 -19.56
C HIS A 166 -18.86 -8.58 -20.69
N PRO A 167 -20.03 -7.93 -20.53
CA PRO A 167 -20.58 -7.02 -21.55
C PRO A 167 -19.65 -5.88 -21.95
N ALA A 168 -18.75 -5.47 -21.04
CA ALA A 168 -17.77 -4.44 -21.33
C ALA A 168 -16.64 -4.91 -22.28
N TYR A 169 -16.49 -6.22 -22.52
CA TYR A 169 -15.40 -6.78 -23.33
C TYR A 169 -15.30 -6.16 -24.73
N ASP A 170 -16.42 -5.81 -25.34
CA ASP A 170 -16.45 -5.20 -26.68
C ASP A 170 -15.97 -3.74 -26.70
N TYR A 171 -15.92 -3.08 -25.54
CA TYR A 171 -15.45 -1.69 -25.40
C TYR A 171 -13.95 -1.60 -25.15
N TYR A 172 -13.37 -2.65 -24.55
CA TYR A 172 -11.93 -2.71 -24.28
C TYR A 172 -11.20 -3.42 -25.43
N SER A 173 -9.88 -3.20 -25.51
CA SER A 173 -9.06 -3.79 -26.57
C SER A 173 -8.99 -5.32 -26.44
N LYS A 174 -9.73 -6.04 -27.29
CA LYS A 174 -9.68 -7.52 -27.35
C LYS A 174 -8.26 -8.03 -27.56
N ASP A 175 -7.49 -7.32 -28.39
CA ASP A 175 -6.08 -7.63 -28.66
C ASP A 175 -5.23 -7.49 -27.40
N ARG A 176 -5.52 -6.49 -26.55
CA ARG A 176 -4.85 -6.30 -25.26
C ARG A 176 -5.12 -7.48 -24.33
N ILE A 177 -6.38 -7.88 -24.18
CA ILE A 177 -6.77 -9.00 -23.32
C ILE A 177 -6.17 -10.33 -23.81
N TYR A 178 -6.16 -10.57 -25.12
CA TYR A 178 -5.53 -11.75 -25.71
C TYR A 178 -4.01 -11.77 -25.47
N SER A 179 -3.35 -10.63 -25.62
CA SER A 179 -1.90 -10.50 -25.38
C SER A 179 -1.56 -10.80 -23.91
N ILE A 180 -2.35 -10.25 -22.99
CA ILE A 180 -2.24 -10.48 -21.55
C ILE A 180 -2.46 -11.95 -21.20
N GLU A 181 -3.50 -12.59 -21.75
CA GLU A 181 -3.76 -14.01 -21.51
C GLU A 181 -2.56 -14.87 -21.92
N LYS A 182 -1.98 -14.58 -23.09
CA LYS A 182 -0.82 -15.31 -23.60
C LYS A 182 0.36 -15.24 -22.61
N LEU A 183 0.66 -14.04 -22.10
CA LEU A 183 1.71 -13.84 -21.09
C LEU A 183 1.44 -14.68 -19.83
N VAL A 184 0.22 -14.65 -19.30
CA VAL A 184 -0.15 -15.44 -18.11
C VAL A 184 -0.01 -16.93 -18.36
N ILE A 185 -0.40 -17.43 -19.54
CA ILE A 185 -0.26 -18.85 -19.90
C ILE A 185 1.22 -19.25 -19.95
N GLU A 186 2.09 -18.39 -20.49
CA GLU A 186 3.54 -18.62 -20.53
C GLU A 186 4.14 -18.69 -19.12
N GLU A 187 3.77 -17.76 -18.24
CA GLU A 187 4.21 -17.75 -16.84
C GLU A 187 3.73 -18.97 -16.04
N ILE A 188 2.49 -19.43 -16.27
CA ILE A 188 1.97 -20.66 -15.64
C ILE A 188 2.78 -21.88 -16.07
N LYS A 189 3.23 -21.94 -17.32
CA LYS A 189 4.06 -23.05 -17.83
C LYS A 189 5.48 -23.00 -17.27
N ALA A 190 6.02 -21.80 -17.07
CA ALA A 190 7.33 -21.60 -16.45
C ALA A 190 7.33 -21.94 -14.94
N SER A 191 6.19 -21.74 -14.27
CA SER A 191 5.97 -22.07 -12.87
C SER A 191 5.87 -23.59 -12.66
N ARG A 192 6.99 -24.21 -12.26
CA ARG A 192 7.11 -25.65 -11.97
C ARG A 192 6.27 -26.06 -10.76
#